data_AF-A0A7W0FFG8-F1
#
_entry.id   AF-A0A7W0FFG8-F1
#
_cell.length_a   1.000
_cell.length_b   1.000
_cell.length_c   1.000
_cell.angle_alpha   90.00
_cell.angle_beta   90.00
_cell.angle_gamma   90.00
#
_symmetry.space_group_name_H-M   'P 1'
#
loop_
_entity.id
_entity.type
_entity.pdbx_description
1 polymer ?
#
loop_
_entity_poly.entity_id
_entity_poly.type
_entity_poly.pdbx_seq_one_letter_code
_entity_poly.pdbx_strand_id
1 'polypeptide(L)' 'MANMLEVEEISKQYDGYYAVSPVSFALHQAEIAVITGP' A
#
# COMPACT_ATOMS: atom_id res chain seq x y z
N MET A 1 -15.26 -5.63 16.51
CA MET A 1 -13.94 -5.68 15.86
C MET A 1 -13.87 -4.51 14.91
N ALA A 2 -12.85 -3.67 15.00
CA ALA A 2 -12.70 -2.56 14.06
C ALA A 2 -12.25 -3.13 12.71
N ASN A 3 -12.89 -2.70 11.62
CA ASN A 3 -12.45 -3.11 10.28
C ASN A 3 -11.14 -2.39 9.95
N MET A 4 -10.16 -3.14 9.45
CA MET A 4 -8.83 -2.64 9.10
C MET A 4 -8.40 -3.28 7.78
N LEU A 5 -7.77 -2.49 6.91
CA LEU A 5 -7.03 -2.99 5.76
C LEU A 5 -5.55 -3.05 6.13
N GLU A 6 -4.94 -4.21 5.97
CA GLU A 6 -3.52 -4.42 6.20
C GLU A 6 -2.84 -4.80 4.89
N VAL A 7 -1.77 -4.10 4.55
CA VAL A 7 -0.94 -4.34 3.37
C VAL A 7 0.47 -4.60 3.86
N GLU A 8 0.98 -5.79 3.57
CA GLU A 8 2.33 -6.22 3.93
C GLU A 8 3.15 -6.50 2.67
N GLU A 9 4.28 -5.80 2.53
CA GLU A 9 5.31 -6.01 1.51
C GLU A 9 4.78 -6.14 0.07
N ILE A 10 3.70 -5.42 -0.27
CA ILE A 10 3.18 -5.41 -1.64
C ILE A 10 4.22 -4.75 -2.55
N SER A 11 4.57 -5.46 -3.62
CA SER A 11 5.43 -4.94 -4.68
C SER A 11 4.92 -5.40 -6.04
N LYS A 12 5.30 -4.64 -7.08
CA LYS A 12 5.01 -4.98 -8.47
C LYS A 12 6.21 -4.70 -9.35
N GLN A 13 6.59 -5.71 -10.14
CA GLN A 13 7.70 -5.64 -11.07
C GLN A 13 7.25 -5.84 -12.51
N TYR A 14 7.92 -5.14 -13.43
CA TYR A 14 7.84 -5.31 -14.88
C TYR A 14 9.25 -5.23 -15.45
N ASP A 15 9.65 -6.22 -16.24
CA ASP A 15 10.96 -6.26 -16.93
C ASP A 15 12.17 -6.00 -16.00
N GLY A 16 12.09 -6.48 -14.76
CA GLY A 16 13.13 -6.31 -13.74
C GLY A 16 13.12 -4.96 -13.00
N TYR A 17 12.19 -4.06 -13.33
CA TYR A 17 11.99 -2.78 -12.66
C TYR A 17 10.79 -2.82 -11.71
N TYR A 18 10.92 -2.19 -10.55
CA TYR A 18 9.80 -1.99 -9.63
C TYR A 18 8.90 -0.86 -10.15
N ALA A 19 7.68 -1.22 -10.58
CA ALA A 19 6.61 -0.25 -10.77
C ALA A 19 5.97 0.16 -9.43
N VAL A 20 5.97 -0.76 -8.46
CA VAL A 20 5.68 -0.48 -7.05
C VAL A 20 6.80 -1.12 -6.24
N SER A 21 7.67 -0.29 -5.67
CA SER A 21 8.65 -0.74 -4.67
C SER A 21 7.93 -1.39 -3.48
N PRO A 22 8.54 -2.32 -2.73
CA PRO A 22 7.90 -2.92 -1.56
C PRO A 22 7.31 -1.86 -0.62
N VAL A 23 5.99 -1.92 -0.36
CA VAL A 23 5.29 -1.04 0.56
C VAL A 23 4.49 -1.84 1.59
N SER A 24 4.46 -1.34 2.83
CA SER A 24 3.62 -1.86 3.91
C SER A 24 2.87 -0.70 4.57
N PHE A 25 1.57 -0.86 4.80
CA PHE A 25 0.75 0.11 5.52
C PHE A 25 -0.52 -0.53 6.08
N ALA A 26 -1.10 0.10 7.08
CA ALA A 26 -2.43 -0.24 7.60
C ALA A 26 -3.37 0.97 7.46
N LEU A 27 -4.63 0.71 7.18
CA LEU A 27 -5.70 1.71 7.13
C LEU A 27 -6.82 1.29 8.08
N HIS A 28 -7.05 2.10 9.11
CA HIS A 28 -8.11 1.88 10.07
C HIS A 28 -9.46 2.41 9.56
N GLN A 29 -10.54 1.89 10.14
CA GLN A 29 -11.88 2.40 9.87
C GLN A 29 -11.97 3.91 10.12
N ALA A 30 -12.61 4.63 9.18
CA ALA A 30 -12.79 6.09 9.18
C ALA A 30 -11.54 6.94 8.89
N GLU A 31 -10.39 6.32 8.59
CA GLU A 31 -9.25 7.03 8.02
C GLU A 31 -9.40 7.21 6.50
N ILE A 32 -8.90 8.34 5.99
CA ILE A 32 -8.80 8.61 4.54
C ILE A 32 -7.32 8.52 4.17
N ALA A 33 -6.96 7.52 3.37
CA ALA A 33 -5.65 7.45 2.74
C ALA A 33 -5.66 8.20 1.41
N VAL A 34 -4.60 8.97 1.16
CA VAL A 34 -4.36 9.63 -0.13
C VAL A 34 -3.03 9.13 -0.66
N ILE A 35 -3.04 8.53 -1.85
CA ILE A 35 -1.83 8.14 -2.58
C ILE A 35 -1.46 9.31 -3.49
N THR A 36 -0.28 9.86 -3.32
CA THR A 36 0.23 11.00 -4.10
C THR A 36 1.66 10.75 -4.55
N GLY A 37 2.10 11.43 -5.60
CA GLY A 37 3.44 11.35 -6.16
C GLY A 37 3.74 12.58 -7.02
N PRO A 38 4.97 12.70 -7.54
CA PRO A 38 5.34 13.74 -8.50
C PRO A 38 4.43 13.74 -9.74
#